data_AF-A0A8D8QFF6-F1
#
_entry.id   AF-A0A8D8QFF6-F1
#
_cell.length_a   1.000
_cell.length_b   1.000
_cell.length_c   1.000
_cell.angle_alpha   90.00
_cell.angle_beta   90.00
_cell.angle_gamma   90.00
#
_symmetry.space_group_name_H-M   'P 1'
#
loop_
_entity.id
_entity.type
_entity.pdbx_description
1 polymer ?
#
loop_
_entity_poly.entity_id
_entity_poly.type
_entity_poly.pdbx_seq_one_letter_code
_entity_poly.pdbx_strand_id
1 'polypeptide(L)'
;MTLILDGNLATSMSKKKLLHDFDITNRVNKGWKKVNTLNHYKIPDGAHLTLMFKQNQSTIEPNIMTSPKKYQNDFETKWHLVKHHDNDNKKKGENSCSMVSEIYLTRLLATKGTLQKFVDDLFDTIFSTDHRGSALPFAIKHIFDFLDDQAIKYGITDPEVVHTWKSNTLLLRFWVNLIKNPNFVFDIHKSNIIDSCLSVVAQT
;
A
#
# COMPACT_ATOMS: atom_id res chain seq x y z
N MET A 1 -2.70 -9.92 14.32
CA MET A 1 -2.10 -11.23 13.96
C MET A 1 -0.74 -10.93 13.32
N THR A 2 0.32 -10.85 14.13
CA THR A 2 1.66 -10.52 13.62
C THR A 2 2.26 -11.80 13.05
N LEU A 3 2.18 -11.97 11.74
CA LEU A 3 2.96 -12.98 11.03
C LEU A 3 4.43 -12.56 11.12
N ILE A 4 5.12 -13.01 12.16
CA ILE A 4 6.57 -12.98 12.16
C ILE A 4 6.99 -14.07 11.17
N LEU A 5 7.47 -13.64 10.02
CA LEU A 5 8.02 -14.49 8.97
C LEU A 5 9.36 -15.06 9.45
N ASP A 6 9.25 -16.05 10.33
CA ASP A 6 10.35 -16.87 10.81
C ASP A 6 10.74 -17.84 9.67
N GLY A 7 11.47 -17.31 8.69
CA GLY A 7 12.00 -18.12 7.60
C GLY A 7 13.09 -19.04 8.13
N ASN A 8 12.95 -20.35 7.97
CA ASN A 8 14.05 -21.28 8.11
C ASN A 8 14.77 -21.42 6.76
N LEU A 9 16.06 -21.07 6.71
CA LEU A 9 16.92 -21.43 5.60
C LEU A 9 17.42 -22.87 5.80
N ALA A 10 17.05 -23.78 4.90
CA ALA A 10 17.73 -25.07 4.77
C ALA A 10 18.79 -24.94 3.66
N THR A 11 19.99 -24.45 4.02
CA THR A 11 21.15 -24.65 3.14
C THR A 11 21.55 -26.12 3.17
N SER A 12 22.05 -26.63 2.05
CA SER A 12 22.50 -28.01 1.79
C SER A 12 23.56 -28.60 2.77
N MET A 13 23.82 -27.94 3.91
CA MET A 13 24.71 -28.39 4.97
C MET A 13 24.15 -27.97 6.33
N SER A 14 23.28 -28.80 6.91
CA SER A 14 23.04 -29.02 8.36
C SER A 14 22.78 -27.83 9.33
N LYS A 15 22.66 -26.57 8.87
CA LYS A 15 22.41 -25.40 9.75
C LYS A 15 21.12 -24.69 9.37
N LYS A 16 20.07 -24.89 10.17
CA LYS A 16 18.84 -24.09 10.13
C LYS A 16 19.14 -22.71 10.73
N LYS A 17 18.85 -21.65 9.99
CA LYS A 17 18.94 -20.26 10.49
C LYS A 17 17.58 -19.61 10.43
N LEU A 18 17.15 -19.06 11.57
CA LEU A 18 15.92 -18.29 11.71
C LEU A 18 16.18 -16.85 11.25
N LEU A 19 15.34 -16.35 10.35
CA LEU A 19 15.44 -15.01 9.79
C LEU A 19 14.46 -14.08 10.48
N HIS A 20 14.91 -12.91 10.91
CA HIS A 20 14.05 -11.90 11.52
C HIS A 20 14.42 -10.51 11.01
N ASP A 21 13.46 -9.60 10.99
CA ASP A 21 13.69 -8.18 10.68
C ASP A 21 14.77 -7.57 11.57
N PHE A 22 14.77 -7.97 12.86
CA PHE A 22 15.78 -7.57 13.83
C PHE A 22 16.25 -8.75 14.70
N ASP A 23 17.55 -9.00 14.71
CA ASP A 23 18.25 -10.02 15.50
C ASP A 23 19.64 -9.52 15.94
N ILE A 24 20.43 -10.39 16.58
CA ILE A 24 21.81 -10.10 17.01
C ILE A 24 22.77 -9.78 15.85
N THR A 25 22.35 -10.02 14.60
CA THR A 25 23.19 -9.81 13.41
C THR A 25 22.95 -8.45 12.76
N ASN A 26 21.96 -7.65 13.21
CA ASN A 26 21.72 -6.33 12.64
C ASN A 26 22.97 -5.45 12.73
N ARG A 27 23.23 -4.72 11.64
CA ARG A 27 24.26 -3.68 11.62
C ARG A 27 23.70 -2.41 12.25
N VAL A 28 24.26 -2.02 13.39
CA VAL A 28 23.96 -0.74 14.06
C VAL A 28 25.05 0.26 13.65
N ASN A 29 24.65 1.43 13.14
CA ASN A 29 25.57 2.50 12.78
C ASN A 29 25.06 3.84 13.31
N LYS A 30 25.81 4.45 14.24
CA LYS A 30 25.50 5.77 14.83
C LYS A 30 24.04 5.88 15.32
N GLY A 31 23.56 4.85 16.03
CA GLY A 31 22.17 4.80 16.55
C GLY A 31 21.11 4.38 15.53
N TRP A 32 21.45 4.13 14.27
CA TRP A 32 20.52 3.64 13.27
C TRP A 32 20.59 2.12 13.13
N LYS A 33 19.42 1.47 13.11
CA LYS A 33 19.31 0.03 12.89
C LYS A 33 18.65 -0.26 11.54
N LYS A 34 19.37 -0.99 10.67
CA LYS A 34 18.84 -1.40 9.37
C LYS A 34 17.98 -2.66 9.52
N VAL A 35 16.78 -2.67 8.93
CA VAL A 35 15.96 -3.89 8.78
C VAL A 35 16.76 -4.93 7.98
N ASN A 36 16.82 -6.15 8.50
CA ASN A 36 17.49 -7.25 7.82
C ASN A 36 16.75 -7.62 6.53
N THR A 37 17.50 -7.87 5.45
CA THR A 37 16.96 -8.31 4.16
C THR A 37 17.46 -9.70 3.81
N LEU A 38 16.90 -10.35 2.79
CA LEU A 38 17.44 -11.63 2.31
C LEU A 38 18.93 -11.53 1.93
N ASN A 39 19.34 -10.39 1.37
CA ASN A 39 20.75 -10.11 1.04
C ASN A 39 21.63 -9.95 2.29
N HIS A 40 21.10 -9.41 3.40
CA HIS A 40 21.83 -9.37 4.68
C HIS A 40 22.24 -10.78 5.13
N TYR A 41 21.35 -11.75 4.94
CA TYR A 41 21.60 -13.16 5.25
C TYR A 41 22.34 -13.92 4.13
N LYS A 42 22.67 -13.26 3.02
CA LYS A 42 23.30 -13.86 1.82
C LYS A 42 22.53 -15.08 1.29
N ILE A 43 21.21 -14.98 1.27
CA ILE A 43 20.35 -16.04 0.75
C ILE A 43 20.51 -16.07 -0.78
N PRO A 44 20.97 -17.18 -1.38
CA PRO A 44 21.14 -17.30 -2.81
C PRO A 44 19.79 -17.47 -3.52
N ASP A 45 19.79 -17.25 -4.84
CA ASP A 45 18.66 -17.61 -5.67
C ASP A 45 18.38 -19.12 -5.60
N GLY A 46 17.10 -19.51 -5.69
CA GLY A 46 16.66 -20.89 -5.53
C GLY A 46 16.75 -21.46 -4.11
N ALA A 47 17.04 -20.65 -3.09
CA ALA A 47 17.08 -21.11 -1.70
C ALA A 47 15.69 -21.57 -1.20
N HIS A 48 15.66 -22.69 -0.47
CA HIS A 48 14.44 -23.19 0.13
C HIS A 48 14.20 -22.52 1.50
N LEU A 49 13.06 -21.83 1.62
CA LEU A 49 12.60 -21.19 2.85
C LEU A 49 11.35 -21.91 3.37
N THR A 50 11.25 -22.09 4.68
CA THR A 50 10.07 -22.69 5.31
C THR A 50 9.50 -21.75 6.35
N LEU A 51 8.17 -21.58 6.32
CA LEU A 51 7.42 -20.83 7.32
C LEU A 51 7.15 -21.71 8.53
N MET A 52 7.41 -21.18 9.72
CA MET A 52 7.15 -21.87 10.98
C MET A 52 6.09 -21.13 11.76
N PHE A 53 5.18 -21.87 12.42
CA PHE A 53 4.28 -21.28 13.38
C PHE A 53 5.04 -20.95 14.67
N LYS A 54 4.96 -19.70 15.12
CA LYS A 54 5.53 -19.29 16.40
C LYS A 54 4.64 -19.82 17.53
N GLN A 55 5.01 -20.95 18.11
CA GLN A 55 4.42 -21.40 19.37
C GLN A 55 4.77 -20.39 20.47
N ASN A 56 3.77 -19.94 21.23
CA ASN A 56 3.95 -18.97 22.32
C ASN A 56 5.14 -19.36 23.22
N GLN A 57 6.24 -18.61 23.15
CA GLN A 57 7.30 -18.67 24.16
C GLN A 57 6.76 -18.05 25.45
N SER A 58 6.23 -18.89 26.31
CA SER A 58 6.42 -18.72 27.76
C SER A 58 7.63 -19.60 28.13
N THR A 59 8.53 -19.07 28.97
CA THR A 59 9.80 -19.70 29.46
C THR A 59 10.91 -19.80 28.38
N ILE A 60 12.14 -19.28 28.51
CA ILE A 60 13.04 -19.01 29.64
C ILE A 60 13.92 -17.81 29.24
N GLU A 61 13.85 -16.69 29.97
CA GLU A 61 14.99 -15.76 30.03
C GLU A 61 16.01 -16.33 31.05
N PRO A 62 17.30 -16.48 30.70
CA PRO A 62 18.30 -16.81 31.70
C PRO A 62 18.42 -15.65 32.69
N ASN A 63 17.90 -15.94 33.88
CA ASN A 63 17.88 -15.11 35.06
C ASN A 63 19.31 -14.72 35.48
N ILE A 64 19.75 -13.51 35.16
CA ILE A 64 20.79 -12.82 35.94
C ILE A 64 20.13 -11.57 36.54
N MET A 65 19.72 -11.76 37.79
CA MET A 65 19.07 -10.78 38.64
C MET A 65 20.10 -9.74 39.13
N THR A 66 20.11 -8.57 38.52
CA THR A 66 20.49 -7.30 39.18
C THR A 66 19.68 -6.15 38.59
N SER A 67 18.67 -5.72 39.34
CA SER A 67 18.04 -4.38 39.44
C SER A 67 17.63 -3.59 38.17
N PRO A 68 16.47 -2.90 38.21
CA PRO A 68 15.81 -2.35 37.02
C PRO A 68 16.49 -1.07 36.53
N LYS A 69 17.45 -1.20 35.61
CA LYS A 69 17.79 -0.10 34.71
C LYS A 69 16.95 -0.23 33.45
N LYS A 70 15.78 0.42 33.45
CA LYS A 70 15.07 0.87 32.24
C LYS A 70 15.90 1.94 31.54
N TYR A 71 17.07 1.57 31.04
CA TYR A 71 17.92 2.37 30.17
C TYR A 71 18.54 1.45 29.13
N GLN A 72 17.77 1.11 28.11
CA GLN A 72 18.31 0.53 26.89
C GLN A 72 17.60 1.17 25.67
N ASN A 73 17.97 2.41 25.40
CA ASN A 73 17.89 3.15 24.14
C ASN A 73 16.53 3.26 23.42
N ASP A 74 15.74 4.22 23.90
CA ASP A 74 14.50 4.74 23.31
C ASP A 74 14.71 5.63 22.05
N PHE A 75 15.83 5.48 21.33
CA PHE A 75 16.16 6.29 20.13
C PHE A 75 16.91 5.52 19.03
N GLU A 76 16.70 4.20 18.89
CA GLU A 76 17.22 3.51 17.70
C GLU A 76 16.32 3.77 16.49
N THR A 77 16.66 4.78 15.70
CA THR A 77 15.91 5.07 14.47
C THR A 77 16.11 3.94 13.46
N LYS A 78 15.00 3.32 13.07
CA LYS A 78 14.98 2.18 12.14
C LYS A 78 14.91 2.69 10.71
N TRP A 79 15.57 2.00 9.79
CA TRP A 79 15.50 2.30 8.36
C TRP A 79 15.60 1.01 7.54
N HIS A 80 15.10 1.04 6.31
CA HIS A 80 15.17 -0.09 5.40
C HIS A 80 15.97 0.27 4.14
N LEU A 81 15.34 0.89 3.14
CA LEU A 81 16.00 1.27 1.89
C LEU A 81 16.48 2.72 1.89
N VAL A 82 15.76 3.63 2.56
CA VAL A 82 16.05 5.07 2.59
C VAL A 82 16.30 5.50 4.04
N LYS A 83 17.37 6.28 4.27
CA LYS A 83 17.61 7.02 5.52
C LYS A 83 17.15 8.46 5.32
N HIS A 84 16.28 8.96 6.19
CA HIS A 84 15.72 10.30 6.04
C HIS A 84 16.61 11.44 6.59
N HIS A 85 17.78 11.16 7.18
CA HIS A 85 18.59 12.15 7.92
C HIS A 85 19.93 12.56 7.25
N ASP A 86 20.07 12.50 5.93
CA ASP A 86 21.22 13.11 5.23
C ASP A 86 20.87 14.46 4.57
N ASN A 87 19.81 15.15 5.05
CA ASN A 87 19.32 16.40 4.46
C ASN A 87 20.03 17.68 4.97
N ASP A 88 21.04 17.56 5.84
CA ASP A 88 21.86 18.70 6.28
C ASP A 88 22.91 19.15 5.25
N ASN A 89 23.05 18.44 4.12
CA ASN A 89 23.89 18.87 2.99
C ASN A 89 23.07 19.53 1.87
N LYS A 90 22.20 20.49 2.21
CA LYS A 90 21.62 21.46 1.25
C LYS A 90 22.69 22.44 0.71
N LYS A 91 23.77 21.92 0.10
CA LYS A 91 24.69 22.69 -0.75
C LYS A 91 25.36 21.77 -1.77
N LYS A 92 24.59 21.17 -2.69
CA LYS A 92 25.06 20.78 -4.04
C LYS A 92 23.94 20.26 -4.93
N GLY A 93 23.60 21.05 -5.96
CA GLY A 93 23.10 20.55 -7.24
C GLY A 93 21.59 20.63 -7.48
N GLU A 94 21.09 21.77 -7.95
CA GLU A 94 19.78 21.85 -8.65
C GLU A 94 19.70 20.88 -9.84
N ASN A 95 20.84 20.61 -10.50
CA ASN A 95 20.87 19.83 -11.74
C ASN A 95 20.87 18.30 -11.54
N SER A 96 21.13 17.78 -10.33
CA SER A 96 21.02 16.34 -10.05
C SER A 96 19.60 15.92 -9.67
N CYS A 97 18.79 16.86 -9.17
CA CYS A 97 17.41 16.59 -8.78
C CYS A 97 16.48 16.45 -10.00
N SER A 98 16.71 17.23 -11.08
CA SER A 98 15.91 17.19 -12.30
C SER A 98 16.05 15.86 -13.06
N MET A 99 17.27 15.38 -13.30
CA MET A 99 17.49 14.09 -13.99
C MET A 99 16.95 12.91 -13.17
N VAL A 100 17.05 12.99 -11.84
CA VAL A 100 16.47 11.99 -10.92
C VAL A 100 14.93 12.02 -10.98
N SER A 101 14.31 13.20 -11.14
CA SER A 101 12.85 13.33 -11.30
C SER A 101 12.32 12.73 -12.61
N GLU A 102 13.07 12.82 -13.71
CA GLU A 102 12.71 12.21 -15.01
C GLU A 102 12.75 10.68 -14.99
N ILE A 103 13.73 10.11 -14.28
CA ILE A 103 13.79 8.65 -14.06
C ILE A 103 12.58 8.17 -13.27
N TYR A 104 12.12 8.94 -12.27
CA TYR A 104 10.91 8.60 -11.52
C TYR A 104 9.65 8.74 -12.37
N LEU A 105 9.54 9.79 -13.19
CA LEU A 105 8.42 9.95 -14.11
C LEU A 105 8.31 8.76 -15.07
N THR A 106 9.42 8.33 -15.65
CA THR A 106 9.43 7.17 -16.57
C THR A 106 8.93 5.89 -15.88
N ARG A 107 9.32 5.67 -14.61
CA ARG A 107 8.83 4.54 -13.81
C ARG A 107 7.34 4.64 -13.48
N LEU A 108 6.85 5.85 -13.19
CA LEU A 108 5.43 6.11 -12.96
C LEU A 108 4.62 5.84 -14.24
N LEU A 109 5.09 6.31 -15.40
CA LEU A 109 4.46 6.07 -16.69
C LEU A 109 4.46 4.58 -17.06
N ALA A 110 5.55 3.86 -16.83
CA ALA A 110 5.62 2.42 -17.05
C ALA A 110 4.60 1.67 -16.17
N THR A 111 4.46 2.08 -14.90
CA THR A 111 3.48 1.50 -13.98
C THR A 111 2.06 1.82 -14.43
N LYS A 112 1.79 3.09 -14.81
CA LYS A 112 0.51 3.51 -15.38
C LYS A 112 0.15 2.68 -16.61
N GLY A 113 1.09 2.53 -17.56
CA GLY A 113 0.90 1.75 -18.77
C GLY A 113 0.59 0.27 -18.50
N THR A 114 1.23 -0.31 -17.49
CA THR A 114 0.97 -1.71 -17.08
C THR A 114 -0.42 -1.89 -16.49
N LEU A 115 -0.92 -0.89 -15.76
CA LEU A 115 -2.23 -0.94 -15.10
C LEU A 115 -3.39 -0.45 -15.98
N GLN A 116 -3.10 0.25 -17.08
CA GLN A 116 -4.08 0.98 -17.89
C GLN A 116 -5.28 0.14 -18.28
N LYS A 117 -5.06 -1.05 -18.86
CA LYS A 117 -6.15 -1.94 -19.28
C LYS A 117 -7.10 -2.31 -18.12
N PHE A 118 -6.56 -2.58 -16.93
CA PHE A 118 -7.40 -2.93 -15.78
C PHE A 118 -8.23 -1.76 -15.27
N VAL A 119 -7.70 -0.53 -15.37
CA VAL A 119 -8.41 0.70 -15.01
C VAL A 119 -9.51 0.97 -16.03
N ASP A 120 -9.21 0.83 -17.32
CA ASP A 120 -10.16 1.02 -18.41
C ASP A 120 -11.30 -0.01 -18.31
N ASP A 121 -10.98 -1.30 -18.17
CA ASP A 121 -11.97 -2.37 -18.00
C ASP A 121 -12.88 -2.12 -16.77
N LEU A 122 -12.32 -1.58 -15.68
CA LEU A 122 -13.08 -1.21 -14.48
C LEU A 122 -14.04 -0.05 -14.76
N PHE A 123 -13.58 1.03 -15.37
CA PHE A 123 -14.42 2.19 -15.69
C PHE A 123 -15.48 1.86 -16.72
N ASP A 124 -15.12 1.13 -17.77
CA ASP A 124 -16.07 0.64 -18.75
C ASP A 124 -17.13 -0.24 -18.07
N THR A 125 -16.74 -1.12 -17.16
CA THR A 125 -17.72 -1.90 -16.39
C THR A 125 -18.63 -1.00 -15.55
N ILE A 126 -18.09 0.00 -14.84
CA ILE A 126 -18.87 0.88 -13.94
C ILE A 126 -19.85 1.76 -14.72
N PHE A 127 -19.43 2.36 -15.84
CA PHE A 127 -20.18 3.40 -16.53
C PHE A 127 -20.93 2.91 -17.78
N SER A 128 -20.58 1.76 -18.35
CA SER A 128 -21.21 1.30 -19.60
C SER A 128 -22.60 0.71 -19.39
N THR A 129 -23.51 1.11 -20.27
CA THR A 129 -24.85 0.53 -20.44
C THR A 129 -24.89 -0.62 -21.44
N ASP A 130 -23.89 -0.71 -22.32
CA ASP A 130 -23.98 -1.48 -23.57
C ASP A 130 -23.56 -2.95 -23.45
N HIS A 131 -22.85 -3.35 -22.39
CA HIS A 131 -22.25 -4.69 -22.28
C HIS A 131 -22.88 -5.53 -21.16
N ARG A 132 -23.93 -5.01 -20.54
CA ARG A 132 -24.67 -5.71 -19.52
C ARG A 132 -25.93 -6.27 -20.18
N GLY A 133 -25.94 -7.58 -20.45
CA GLY A 133 -27.19 -8.29 -20.80
C GLY A 133 -28.31 -8.13 -19.74
N SER A 134 -27.98 -7.52 -18.59
CA SER A 134 -28.89 -6.99 -17.57
C SER A 134 -29.04 -5.47 -17.71
N ALA A 135 -30.27 -4.96 -17.67
CA ALA A 135 -30.56 -3.53 -17.58
C ALA A 135 -29.78 -2.83 -16.44
N LEU A 136 -29.55 -1.52 -16.58
CA LEU A 136 -28.98 -0.65 -15.54
C LEU A 136 -29.65 -0.96 -14.18
N PRO A 137 -28.89 -1.06 -13.06
CA PRO A 137 -29.50 -1.34 -11.75
C PRO A 137 -30.67 -0.39 -11.48
N PHE A 138 -31.83 -0.96 -11.14
CA PHE A 138 -33.08 -0.20 -10.96
C PHE A 138 -32.93 0.98 -9.99
N ALA A 139 -32.11 0.82 -8.95
CA ALA A 139 -31.83 1.88 -7.99
C ALA A 139 -31.16 3.11 -8.63
N ILE A 140 -30.23 2.90 -9.57
CA ILE A 140 -29.55 4.01 -10.28
C ILE A 140 -30.54 4.71 -11.21
N LYS A 141 -31.35 3.95 -11.96
CA LYS A 141 -32.38 4.55 -12.80
C LYS A 141 -33.35 5.40 -11.96
N HIS A 142 -33.88 4.83 -10.88
CA HIS A 142 -34.85 5.50 -10.03
C HIS A 142 -34.30 6.76 -9.37
N ILE A 143 -33.06 6.73 -8.85
CA ILE A 143 -32.47 7.93 -8.23
C ILE A 143 -32.16 9.01 -9.27
N PHE A 144 -31.79 8.65 -10.49
CA PHE A 144 -31.55 9.61 -11.57
C PHE A 144 -32.85 10.22 -12.09
N ASP A 145 -33.89 9.41 -12.31
CA ASP A 145 -35.22 9.89 -12.70
C ASP A 145 -35.78 10.84 -11.62
N PHE A 146 -35.61 10.52 -10.33
CA PHE A 146 -35.99 11.41 -9.22
C PHE A 146 -35.27 12.76 -9.26
N LEU A 147 -33.96 12.78 -9.54
CA LEU A 147 -33.18 14.02 -9.63
C LEU A 147 -33.64 14.89 -10.81
N ASP A 148 -33.97 14.26 -11.93
CA ASP A 148 -34.52 14.93 -13.11
C ASP A 148 -35.90 15.55 -12.81
N ASP A 149 -36.79 14.82 -12.14
CA ASP A 149 -38.10 15.32 -11.71
C ASP A 149 -37.98 16.51 -10.74
N GLN A 150 -37.02 16.46 -9.82
CA GLN A 150 -36.74 17.61 -8.94
C GLN A 150 -36.25 18.82 -9.73
N ALA A 151 -35.36 18.63 -10.70
CA ALA A 151 -34.88 19.72 -11.53
C ALA A 151 -36.03 20.40 -12.29
N ILE A 152 -36.92 19.61 -12.90
CA ILE A 152 -38.12 20.11 -13.60
C ILE A 152 -39.02 20.88 -12.63
N LYS A 153 -39.31 20.29 -11.46
CA LYS A 153 -40.21 20.88 -10.45
C LYS A 153 -39.73 22.25 -9.97
N TYR A 154 -38.43 22.46 -9.84
CA TYR A 154 -37.85 23.74 -9.40
C TYR A 154 -37.42 24.65 -10.56
N GLY A 155 -37.73 24.28 -11.81
CA GLY A 155 -37.41 25.09 -12.98
C GLY A 155 -35.91 25.18 -13.28
N ILE A 156 -35.13 24.19 -12.88
CA ILE A 156 -33.69 24.10 -13.19
C ILE A 156 -33.56 23.63 -14.64
N THR A 157 -33.20 24.56 -15.52
CA THR A 157 -33.05 24.31 -16.95
C THR A 157 -31.62 23.98 -17.37
N ASP A 158 -30.64 24.26 -16.51
CA ASP A 158 -29.22 24.01 -16.76
C ASP A 158 -28.88 22.51 -16.60
N PRO A 159 -28.51 21.81 -17.69
CA PRO A 159 -28.14 20.39 -17.62
C PRO A 159 -26.91 20.12 -16.75
N GLU A 160 -26.01 21.10 -16.59
CA GLU A 160 -24.78 20.94 -15.80
C GLU A 160 -25.08 20.76 -14.30
N VAL A 161 -26.12 21.43 -13.80
CA VAL A 161 -26.57 21.29 -12.41
C VAL A 161 -27.05 19.87 -12.15
N VAL A 162 -27.87 19.33 -13.04
CA VAL A 162 -28.42 17.98 -12.93
C VAL A 162 -27.33 16.92 -13.09
N HIS A 163 -26.40 17.13 -14.04
CA HIS A 163 -25.21 16.29 -14.19
C HIS A 163 -24.36 16.28 -12.91
N THR A 164 -24.16 17.44 -12.30
CA THR A 164 -23.44 17.57 -11.03
C THR A 164 -24.15 16.82 -9.90
N TRP A 165 -25.47 16.89 -9.82
CA TRP A 165 -26.24 16.15 -8.81
C TRP A 165 -26.09 14.63 -8.97
N LYS A 166 -26.20 14.13 -10.20
CA LYS A 166 -26.04 12.69 -10.51
C LYS A 166 -24.62 12.22 -10.19
N SER A 167 -23.60 12.99 -10.59
CA SER A 167 -22.18 12.71 -10.33
C SER A 167 -21.86 12.71 -8.83
N ASN A 168 -22.37 13.71 -8.09
CA ASN A 168 -22.18 13.80 -6.65
C ASN A 168 -22.90 12.68 -5.89
N THR A 169 -24.01 12.16 -6.42
CA THR A 169 -24.80 11.11 -5.75
C THR A 169 -24.18 9.73 -5.94
N LEU A 170 -23.78 9.38 -7.16
CA LEU A 170 -23.32 8.04 -7.49
C LEU A 170 -21.80 7.95 -7.59
N LEU A 171 -21.18 8.75 -8.45
CA LEU A 171 -19.76 8.65 -8.75
C LEU A 171 -18.90 9.00 -7.54
N LEU A 172 -19.06 10.21 -6.99
CA LEU A 172 -18.19 10.70 -5.91
C LEU A 172 -18.44 10.03 -4.56
N ARG A 173 -19.69 9.61 -4.28
CA ARG A 173 -20.08 9.07 -2.98
C ARG A 173 -19.97 7.56 -2.89
N PHE A 174 -20.31 6.85 -3.97
CA PHE A 174 -20.28 5.40 -3.97
C PHE A 174 -19.00 4.88 -4.64
N TRP A 175 -18.79 5.17 -5.93
CA TRP A 175 -17.72 4.54 -6.70
C TRP A 175 -16.31 4.97 -6.28
N VAL A 176 -16.07 6.26 -6.08
CA VAL A 176 -14.77 6.76 -5.57
C VAL A 176 -14.42 6.11 -4.22
N ASN A 177 -15.41 5.97 -3.33
CA ASN A 177 -15.19 5.34 -2.03
C ASN A 177 -14.91 3.84 -2.15
N LEU A 178 -15.58 3.13 -3.06
CA LEU A 178 -15.38 1.72 -3.31
C LEU A 178 -13.99 1.43 -3.90
N ILE A 179 -13.56 2.24 -4.87
CA ILE A 179 -12.23 2.13 -5.51
C ILE A 179 -11.12 2.36 -4.47
N LYS A 180 -11.27 3.37 -3.60
CA LYS A 180 -10.30 3.66 -2.54
C LYS A 180 -10.27 2.61 -1.43
N ASN A 181 -11.37 1.90 -1.21
CA ASN A 181 -11.55 0.97 -0.11
C ASN A 181 -12.04 -0.40 -0.59
N PRO A 182 -11.22 -1.14 -1.36
CA PRO A 182 -11.60 -2.47 -1.86
C PRO A 182 -11.84 -3.47 -0.73
N ASN A 183 -11.31 -3.22 0.46
CA ASN A 183 -11.57 -4.00 1.68
C ASN A 183 -13.03 -3.92 2.18
N PHE A 184 -13.87 -3.05 1.61
CA PHE A 184 -15.32 -3.07 1.87
C PHE A 184 -16.04 -4.21 1.15
N VAL A 185 -15.45 -4.72 0.06
CA VAL A 185 -16.02 -5.78 -0.77
C VAL A 185 -15.24 -7.08 -0.60
N PHE A 186 -13.93 -6.99 -0.46
CA PHE A 186 -13.03 -8.13 -0.44
C PHE A 186 -12.31 -8.25 0.91
N ASP A 187 -12.09 -9.48 1.38
CA ASP A 187 -11.26 -9.74 2.56
C ASP A 187 -9.78 -9.67 2.19
N ILE A 188 -9.25 -8.45 2.08
CA ILE A 188 -7.87 -8.17 1.70
C ILE A 188 -7.22 -7.15 2.63
N HIS A 189 -5.92 -7.33 2.87
CA HIS A 189 -5.12 -6.33 3.58
C HIS A 189 -4.62 -5.25 2.61
N LYS A 190 -5.16 -4.03 2.74
CA LYS A 190 -4.68 -2.86 1.99
C LYS A 190 -3.41 -2.29 2.63
N SER A 191 -2.29 -2.31 1.91
CA SER A 191 -1.05 -1.65 2.34
C SER A 191 -1.08 -0.14 2.04
N ASN A 192 -0.25 0.65 2.73
CA ASN A 192 -0.16 2.10 2.50
C ASN A 192 0.24 2.45 1.06
N ILE A 193 1.06 1.61 0.41
CA ILE A 193 1.46 1.82 -0.99
C ILE A 193 0.26 1.66 -1.91
N ILE A 194 -0.53 0.60 -1.69
CA ILE A 194 -1.75 0.33 -2.47
C ILE A 194 -2.77 1.45 -2.23
N ASP A 195 -2.93 1.93 -1.00
CA ASP A 195 -3.80 3.07 -0.69
C ASP A 195 -3.45 4.32 -1.50
N SER A 196 -2.16 4.69 -1.52
CA SER A 196 -1.68 5.81 -2.34
C SER A 196 -1.94 5.60 -3.84
N CYS A 197 -1.69 4.40 -4.37
CA CYS A 197 -1.96 4.09 -5.78
C CYS A 197 -3.46 4.17 -6.12
N LEU A 198 -4.32 3.58 -5.30
CA LEU A 198 -5.77 3.62 -5.49
C LEU A 198 -6.32 5.04 -5.37
N SER A 199 -5.71 5.90 -4.54
CA SER A 199 -6.08 7.31 -4.48
C SER A 199 -5.78 8.06 -5.77
N VAL A 200 -4.73 7.70 -6.51
CA VAL A 200 -4.43 8.28 -7.83
C VAL A 200 -5.46 7.83 -8.85
N VAL A 201 -5.80 6.52 -8.86
CA VAL A 201 -6.82 5.97 -9.76
C VAL A 201 -8.19 6.60 -9.50
N ALA A 202 -8.57 6.77 -8.23
CA ALA A 202 -9.86 7.36 -7.86
C ALA A 202 -9.96 8.88 -8.14
N GLN A 203 -8.85 9.55 -8.43
CA GLN A 203 -8.80 10.96 -8.84
C GLN A 203 -8.75 11.14 -10.36
N THR A 204 -8.57 10.06 -11.12
CA THR A 204 -8.54 10.05 -12.58
C THR A 204 -9.96 9.96 -13.13
#